data_AF-A0AAW0F5Q6-F1
#
_entry.id   AF-A0AAW0F5Q6-F1
#
_cell.length_a   1.000
_cell.length_b   1.000
_cell.length_c   1.000
_cell.angle_alpha   90.00
_cell.angle_beta   90.00
_cell.angle_gamma   90.00
#
_symmetry.space_group_name_H-M   'P 1'
#
loop_
_entity.id
_entity.type
_entity.pdbx_description
1 polymer ?
#
loop_
_entity_poly.entity_id
_entity_poly.type
_entity_poly.pdbx_seq_one_letter_code
_entity_poly.pdbx_strand_id
1 'polypeptide(L)'
;METAAVLSSSVVPPPTTDVLECVSHALAAAHRVVVFSGAGMSAESGIHTFRDPEVGLWRNKIALALFGIPLGWRWMPSIAWWGYKRFHAPIAAALPNSGHLAVAELRTALQLRADGAV
;
A
#
# COMPACT_ATOMS: atom_id res chain seq x y z
N MET A 1 30.55 23.02 28.84
CA MET A 1 30.43 23.51 27.45
C MET A 1 29.98 22.33 26.63
N GLU A 2 28.66 22.20 26.43
CA GLU A 2 27.99 21.90 25.15
C GLU A 2 26.54 21.50 25.45
N THR A 3 25.65 22.44 25.16
CA THR A 3 24.20 22.38 25.26
C THR A 3 23.64 21.53 24.13
N ALA A 4 23.15 20.32 24.43
CA ALA A 4 22.29 19.58 23.50
C ALA A 4 20.85 20.11 23.64
N ALA A 5 20.58 21.20 22.92
CA ALA A 5 19.23 21.70 22.72
C ALA A 5 18.60 21.06 21.47
N VAL A 6 17.28 20.97 21.51
CA VAL A 6 16.32 20.70 20.42
C VAL A 6 15.98 19.23 20.14
N LEU A 7 15.17 18.65 21.03
CA LEU A 7 14.09 17.74 20.64
C LEU A 7 12.75 18.37 21.03
N SER A 8 12.39 19.44 20.35
CA SER A 8 11.00 19.89 20.31
C SER A 8 10.63 20.10 18.85
N SER A 9 10.21 19.02 18.18
CA SER A 9 9.32 19.15 17.03
C SER A 9 7.94 18.70 17.49
N SER A 10 7.32 19.46 18.39
CA SER A 10 5.86 19.40 18.49
C SER A 10 5.32 19.97 17.19
N VAL A 11 5.08 19.08 16.24
CA VAL A 11 4.35 19.36 15.02
C VAL A 11 2.95 19.77 15.45
N VAL A 12 2.68 21.08 15.44
CA VAL A 12 1.34 21.57 15.74
C VAL A 12 0.48 21.21 14.53
N PRO A 13 -0.51 20.30 14.68
CA PRO A 13 -1.34 19.94 13.55
C PRO A 13 -2.08 21.20 13.06
N PRO A 14 -2.21 21.38 11.74
CA PRO A 14 -2.97 22.50 11.20
C PRO A 14 -4.42 22.45 11.72
N PRO A 15 -5.07 23.60 11.99
CA PRO A 15 -6.46 23.66 12.43
C PRO A 15 -7.41 23.42 11.25
N THR A 16 -7.25 22.29 10.57
CA THR A 16 -7.97 21.89 9.36
C THR A 16 -8.47 20.46 9.55
N THR A 17 -9.64 20.17 8.99
CA THR A 17 -10.14 18.79 8.87
C THR A 17 -9.77 18.17 7.53
N ASP A 18 -9.07 18.91 6.66
CA ASP A 18 -8.56 18.38 5.41
C ASP A 18 -7.43 17.36 5.70
N VAL A 19 -7.68 16.12 5.26
CA VAL A 19 -6.76 15.01 5.49
C VAL A 19 -5.46 15.20 4.71
N LEU A 20 -5.49 15.78 3.51
CA LEU A 20 -4.29 15.99 2.71
C LEU A 20 -3.39 17.06 3.33
N GLU A 21 -3.96 18.13 3.87
CA GLU A 21 -3.19 19.14 4.60
C GLU A 21 -2.56 18.54 5.87
N CYS A 22 -3.31 17.75 6.63
CA CYS A 22 -2.78 17.03 7.80
C CYS A 22 -1.63 16.09 7.43
N VAL A 23 -1.78 15.30 6.37
CA VAL A 23 -0.76 14.35 5.91
C VAL A 23 0.48 15.09 5.40
N SER A 24 0.31 16.14 4.60
CA SER A 24 1.42 16.97 4.10
C SER A 24 2.25 17.54 5.26
N HIS A 25 1.57 18.09 6.27
CA HIS A 25 2.23 18.63 7.45
C HIS A 25 2.98 17.53 8.24
N ALA A 26 2.37 16.36 8.45
CA ALA A 26 3.01 15.24 9.11
C ALA A 26 4.25 14.75 8.33
N LEU A 27 4.18 14.69 7.00
CA LEU A 27 5.31 14.31 6.14
C LEU A 27 6.46 15.33 6.19
N ALA A 28 6.16 16.63 6.26
CA ALA A 28 7.16 17.68 6.38
C ALA A 28 8.02 17.52 7.64
N ALA A 29 7.40 17.11 8.75
CA ALA A 29 8.11 16.91 10.02
C ALA A 29 8.65 15.51 10.24
N ALA A 30 8.23 14.51 9.44
CA ALA A 30 8.69 13.15 9.60
C ALA A 30 10.19 13.01 9.26
N HIS A 31 10.92 12.27 10.09
CA HIS A 31 12.29 11.84 9.79
C HIS A 31 12.35 10.50 9.05
N ARG A 32 11.33 9.65 9.25
CA ARG A 32 11.22 8.33 8.63
C ARG A 32 9.75 8.05 8.36
N VAL A 33 9.46 7.66 7.13
CA VAL A 33 8.10 7.37 6.67
C VAL A 33 7.99 5.88 6.33
N VAL A 34 6.90 5.25 6.77
CA VAL A 34 6.55 3.87 6.43
C VAL A 34 5.20 3.88 5.73
N VAL A 35 5.13 3.27 4.55
CA VAL A 35 3.88 3.10 3.80
C VAL A 35 3.40 1.67 3.98
N PHE A 36 2.22 1.50 4.60
CA PHE A 36 1.54 0.21 4.68
C PHE A 36 0.48 0.15 3.60
N SER A 37 0.60 -0.81 2.67
CA SER A 37 -0.34 -1.00 1.56
C SER A 37 -0.94 -2.40 1.56
N GLY A 38 -2.07 -2.53 0.85
CA GLY A 38 -2.72 -3.80 0.59
C GLY A 38 -3.30 -3.83 -0.81
N ALA A 39 -4.05 -4.90 -1.15
CA ALA A 39 -4.62 -5.08 -2.48
C ALA A 39 -5.49 -3.90 -2.97
N GLY A 40 -6.08 -3.13 -2.05
CA GLY A 40 -6.83 -1.91 -2.38
C GLY A 40 -6.00 -0.87 -3.14
N MET A 41 -4.70 -0.76 -2.88
CA MET A 41 -3.81 0.15 -3.61
C MET A 41 -3.74 -0.18 -5.11
N SER A 42 -3.99 -1.43 -5.49
CA SER A 42 -3.93 -1.90 -6.88
C SER A 42 -5.31 -2.03 -7.54
N ALA A 43 -6.39 -1.68 -6.86
CA ALA A 43 -7.75 -1.76 -7.41
C ALA A 43 -7.89 -0.90 -8.69
N GLU A 44 -7.38 0.33 -8.65
CA GLU A 44 -7.38 1.26 -9.79
C GLU A 44 -6.45 0.82 -10.94
N SER A 45 -5.56 -0.14 -10.68
CA SER A 45 -4.72 -0.78 -11.71
C SER A 45 -5.41 -1.98 -12.38
N GLY A 46 -6.70 -2.22 -12.11
CA GLY A 46 -7.48 -3.32 -12.67
C GLY A 46 -7.28 -4.66 -11.96
N ILE A 47 -6.62 -4.67 -10.80
CA ILE A 47 -6.44 -5.89 -9.99
C ILE A 47 -7.57 -5.96 -8.95
N HIS A 48 -8.46 -6.94 -9.10
CA HIS A 48 -9.54 -7.16 -8.15
C HIS A 48 -9.02 -7.38 -6.73
N THR A 49 -9.67 -6.74 -5.76
CA THR A 49 -9.33 -6.96 -4.35
C THR A 49 -9.97 -8.22 -3.81
N PHE A 50 -9.40 -8.73 -2.74
CA PHE A 50 -9.83 -9.95 -2.09
C PHE A 50 -11.17 -9.82 -1.35
N ARG A 51 -11.47 -8.63 -0.82
CA ARG A 51 -12.59 -8.37 0.11
C ARG A 51 -13.60 -7.37 -0.44
N ASP A 52 -13.52 -7.07 -1.73
CA ASP A 52 -14.49 -6.18 -2.37
C ASP A 52 -15.94 -6.70 -2.12
N PRO A 53 -16.88 -5.83 -1.70
CA PRO A 53 -18.23 -6.26 -1.40
C PRO A 53 -18.96 -6.84 -2.61
N GLU A 54 -18.73 -6.32 -3.81
CA GLU A 54 -19.46 -6.68 -5.02
C GLU A 54 -18.72 -7.75 -5.83
N VAL A 55 -17.41 -7.59 -6.01
CA VAL A 55 -16.57 -8.42 -6.89
C VAL A 55 -15.43 -9.14 -6.17
N GLY A 56 -15.46 -9.21 -4.84
CA GLY A 56 -14.35 -9.72 -4.03
C GLY A 56 -14.05 -11.19 -4.27
N LEU A 57 -12.78 -11.51 -4.46
CA LEU A 57 -12.31 -12.87 -4.76
C LEU A 57 -12.70 -13.90 -3.70
N TRP A 58 -12.78 -13.50 -2.43
CA TRP A 58 -13.17 -14.38 -1.32
C TRP A 58 -14.67 -14.48 -1.08
N ARG A 59 -15.50 -13.76 -1.84
CA ARG A 59 -16.96 -13.93 -1.77
C ARG A 59 -17.36 -15.35 -2.16
N ASN A 60 -16.59 -15.98 -3.06
CA ASN A 60 -16.69 -17.41 -3.34
C ASN A 60 -15.94 -18.21 -2.26
N LYS A 61 -16.68 -18.75 -1.28
CA LYS A 61 -16.11 -19.54 -0.17
C LYS A 61 -15.40 -20.82 -0.66
N ILE A 62 -15.82 -21.38 -1.80
CA ILE A 62 -15.17 -22.53 -2.42
C ILE A 62 -13.80 -22.12 -2.99
N ALA A 63 -13.72 -20.97 -3.67
CA ALA A 63 -12.46 -20.39 -4.12
C ALA A 63 -11.48 -20.14 -2.96
N LEU A 64 -11.96 -19.56 -1.86
CA LEU A 64 -11.17 -19.37 -0.64
C LEU A 64 -10.62 -20.70 -0.08
N ALA A 65 -11.47 -21.74 0.02
CA ALA A 65 -11.05 -23.04 0.53
C ALA A 65 -10.07 -23.78 -0.38
N LEU A 66 -10.19 -23.61 -1.70
CA LEU A 66 -9.40 -24.36 -2.69
C LEU A 66 -8.03 -23.73 -2.99
N PHE A 67 -7.93 -22.40 -3.01
CA PHE A 67 -6.66 -21.73 -3.34
C PHE A 67 -6.27 -20.56 -2.43
N GLY A 68 -7.11 -20.21 -1.45
CA GLY A 68 -6.80 -19.16 -0.47
C GLY A 68 -6.22 -19.64 0.86
N ILE A 69 -6.20 -20.96 1.11
CA ILE A 69 -5.66 -21.55 2.34
C ILE A 69 -4.77 -22.77 2.02
N PRO A 70 -3.78 -23.11 2.90
CA PRO A 70 -2.84 -24.20 2.66
C PRO A 70 -3.49 -25.57 2.43
N LEU A 71 -4.70 -25.79 2.98
CA LEU A 71 -5.41 -27.06 2.88
C LEU A 71 -5.73 -27.42 1.41
N GLY A 72 -6.26 -26.47 0.64
CA GLY A 72 -6.57 -26.71 -0.77
C GLY A 72 -5.32 -27.01 -1.61
N TRP A 73 -4.21 -26.36 -1.30
CA TRP A 73 -2.91 -26.63 -1.94
C TRP A 73 -2.37 -28.03 -1.63
N ARG A 74 -2.61 -28.56 -0.43
CA ARG A 74 -2.16 -29.90 -0.02
C ARG A 74 -3.01 -31.02 -0.64
N TRP A 75 -4.32 -30.85 -0.70
CA TRP A 75 -5.24 -31.93 -1.12
C TRP A 75 -5.65 -31.84 -2.59
N MET A 76 -5.66 -30.64 -3.17
CA MET A 76 -6.14 -30.39 -4.55
C MET A 76 -5.21 -29.42 -5.30
N PRO A 77 -3.89 -29.70 -5.41
CA PRO A 77 -2.90 -28.76 -5.93
C PRO A 77 -3.18 -28.31 -7.37
N SER A 78 -3.73 -29.17 -8.23
CA SER A 78 -4.09 -28.84 -9.61
C SER A 78 -5.22 -27.80 -9.69
N ILE A 79 -6.22 -27.91 -8.81
CA ILE A 79 -7.29 -26.91 -8.72
C ILE A 79 -6.76 -25.62 -8.10
N ALA A 80 -5.89 -25.73 -7.09
CA ALA A 80 -5.27 -24.57 -6.47
C ALA A 80 -4.48 -23.73 -7.50
N TRP A 81 -3.65 -24.40 -8.30
CA TRP A 81 -2.92 -23.81 -9.41
C TRP A 81 -3.84 -23.20 -10.48
N TRP A 82 -4.91 -23.90 -10.86
CA TRP A 82 -5.87 -23.39 -11.84
C TRP A 82 -6.56 -22.12 -11.36
N GLY A 83 -6.96 -22.07 -10.08
CA GLY A 83 -7.51 -20.87 -9.45
C GLY A 83 -6.50 -19.72 -9.43
N TYR A 84 -5.27 -20.00 -9.01
CA TYR A 84 -4.21 -19.00 -8.95
C TYR A 84 -3.85 -18.41 -10.32
N LYS A 85 -3.82 -19.22 -11.37
CA LYS A 85 -3.56 -18.76 -12.75
C LYS A 85 -4.52 -17.67 -13.23
N ARG A 86 -5.72 -17.58 -12.66
CA ARG A 86 -6.69 -16.53 -13.03
C ARG A 86 -6.28 -15.13 -12.58
N PHE A 87 -5.41 -15.03 -11.57
CA PHE A 87 -4.82 -13.74 -11.16
C PHE A 87 -3.73 -13.26 -12.12
N HIS A 88 -3.14 -14.17 -12.90
CA HIS A 88 -1.98 -13.85 -13.72
C HIS A 88 -2.27 -12.81 -14.80
N ALA A 89 -3.37 -12.97 -15.55
CA ALA A 89 -3.65 -12.08 -16.68
C ALA A 89 -3.89 -10.62 -16.25
N PRO A 90 -4.73 -10.31 -15.24
CA PRO A 90 -4.89 -8.93 -14.76
C PRO A 90 -3.58 -8.35 -14.20
N ILE A 91 -2.81 -9.14 -13.45
CA ILE A 91 -1.53 -8.68 -12.88
C ILE A 91 -0.52 -8.38 -13.99
N ALA A 92 -0.43 -9.23 -15.01
CA ALA A 92 0.50 -9.06 -16.12
C ALA A 92 0.18 -7.84 -16.98
N ALA A 93 -1.09 -7.44 -17.06
CA ALA A 93 -1.55 -6.27 -17.81
C ALA A 93 -1.56 -4.98 -16.98
N ALA A 94 -1.46 -5.06 -15.65
CA ALA A 94 -1.58 -3.92 -14.76
C ALA A 94 -0.38 -2.97 -14.88
N LEU A 95 -0.66 -1.67 -14.82
CA LEU A 95 0.33 -0.62 -14.70
C LEU A 95 0.21 0.10 -13.34
N PRO A 96 1.29 0.71 -12.84
CA PRO A 96 1.22 1.55 -11.65
C PRO A 96 0.18 2.66 -11.83
N ASN A 97 -0.75 2.78 -10.89
CA ASN A 97 -1.68 3.91 -10.83
C ASN A 97 -1.05 5.12 -10.12
N SER A 98 -1.80 6.22 -10.06
CA SER A 98 -1.40 7.48 -9.40
C SER A 98 -0.94 7.28 -7.96
N GLY A 99 -1.57 6.39 -7.18
CA GLY A 99 -1.16 6.08 -5.82
C GLY A 99 0.22 5.44 -5.72
N HIS A 100 0.57 4.54 -6.65
CA HIS A 100 1.92 3.96 -6.71
C HIS A 100 2.97 4.99 -7.10
N LEU A 101 2.64 5.83 -8.07
CA LEU A 101 3.53 6.91 -8.54
C LEU A 101 3.77 7.93 -7.43
N ALA A 102 2.73 8.34 -6.71
CA ALA A 102 2.84 9.27 -5.58
C ALA A 102 3.76 8.75 -4.47
N VAL A 103 3.73 7.45 -4.17
CA VAL A 103 4.64 6.84 -3.18
C VAL A 103 6.10 6.84 -3.69
N ALA A 104 6.31 6.58 -4.99
CA ALA A 104 7.64 6.64 -5.60
C ALA A 104 8.21 8.06 -5.62
N GLU A 105 7.37 9.05 -5.94
CA GLU A 105 7.72 10.48 -5.89
C GLU A 105 8.02 10.92 -4.46
N LEU A 106 7.21 10.52 -3.48
CA LEU A 106 7.42 10.82 -2.06
C LEU A 106 8.78 10.30 -1.58
N ARG A 107 9.14 9.06 -1.94
CA ARG A 107 10.46 8.50 -1.63
C ARG A 107 11.57 9.41 -2.16
N THR A 108 11.47 9.83 -3.41
CA THR A 108 12.48 10.64 -4.08
C THR A 108 12.62 12.01 -3.40
N ALA A 109 11.49 12.67 -3.09
CA ALA A 109 11.48 13.94 -2.38
C ALA A 109 12.11 13.83 -0.97
N LEU A 110 11.80 12.77 -0.23
CA LEU A 110 12.38 12.54 1.11
C LEU A 110 13.88 12.23 1.06
N GLN A 111 14.35 11.53 0.01
CA GLN A 111 15.77 11.25 -0.19
C GLN A 111 16.55 12.52 -0.48
N LEU A 112 16.08 13.37 -1.40
CA LEU A 112 16.73 14.65 -1.73
C LEU A 112 16.85 15.57 -0.51
N ARG A 113 15.81 15.59 0.35
CA ARG A 113 15.85 16.31 1.63
C ARG A 113 16.89 15.75 2.59
N ALA A 114 17.00 14.42 2.69
CA ALA A 114 18.00 13.79 3.56
C ALA A 114 19.44 14.07 3.08
N ASP A 115 19.63 14.18 1.76
CA ASP A 115 20.93 14.43 1.14
C ASP A 115 21.32 15.93 1.11
N GLY A 116 20.46 16.82 1.63
CA GLY A 116 20.71 18.26 1.68
C GLY A 116 20.61 18.98 0.32
N ALA A 117 19.96 18.35 -0.66
CA ALA A 117 19.79 18.89 -2.01
C ALA A 117 18.58 19.84 -2.15
N VAL A 118 17.92 20.19 -1.05
CA VAL A 118 16.76 21.11 -0.97
C VAL A 118 16.87 21.97 0.28
#